data_AF-A0A8T5XY37-F1
#
_entry.id   AF-A0A8T5XY37-F1
#
_cell.length_a   1.000
_cell.length_b   1.000
_cell.length_c   1.000
_cell.angle_alpha   90.00
_cell.angle_beta   90.00
_cell.angle_gamma   90.00
#
_symmetry.space_group_name_H-M   'P 1'
#
loop_
_entity.id
_entity.type
_entity.pdbx_description
1 polymer ?
#
loop_
_entity_poly.entity_id
_entity_poly.type
_entity_poly.pdbx_seq_one_letter_code
_entity_poly.pdbx_strand_id
1 'polypeptide(L)'
;MENWFEWLGYLASLIVLVSLLMSSIIKLRWINLLGSSIFSLYGFLIGSFPVGFMNLGISIINIYYLIKIYSSNEYFKILPIESNSQYLNYFLDFYKEDIKKHINLAKLNIEDFDISFYILRDMVPAGIFLARKYNETTLKVELDFVIPEYRDFKIGNYIYVNNKDFFLKNNYHKLVDFSSNEKHIKYLKKMGFKEELENEKKYFIKSIN
;
A
#
# COMPACT_ATOMS: atom_id res chain seq x y z
N MET A 1 35.86 39.56 -5.98
CA MET A 1 34.49 39.01 -5.82
C MET A 1 34.15 37.90 -6.82
N GLU A 2 35.04 37.56 -7.78
CA GLU A 2 34.78 36.56 -8.82
C GLU A 2 34.91 35.10 -8.35
N ASN A 3 35.79 34.82 -7.37
CA ASN A 3 36.11 33.44 -6.97
C ASN A 3 34.93 32.62 -6.40
N TRP A 4 33.93 33.25 -5.78
CA TRP A 4 32.86 32.49 -5.11
C TRP A 4 31.87 31.87 -6.11
N PHE A 5 31.69 32.47 -7.29
CA PHE A 5 30.79 31.92 -8.31
C PHE A 5 31.31 30.62 -8.91
N GLU A 6 32.63 30.49 -9.09
CA GLU A 6 33.23 29.25 -9.59
C GLU A 6 33.05 28.07 -8.62
N TRP A 7 33.26 28.31 -7.31
CA TRP A 7 32.98 27.31 -6.27
C TRP A 7 31.52 26.86 -6.27
N LEU A 8 30.58 27.78 -6.56
CA LEU A 8 29.17 27.44 -6.69
C LEU A 8 28.92 26.50 -7.88
N GLY A 9 29.56 26.75 -9.03
CA GLY A 9 29.47 25.88 -10.21
C GLY A 9 30.05 24.49 -9.98
N TYR A 10 31.21 24.40 -9.33
CA TYR A 10 31.81 23.11 -8.95
C TYR A 10 30.96 22.34 -7.95
N LEU A 11 30.42 23.03 -6.93
CA LEU A 11 29.52 22.43 -5.95
C LEU A 11 28.26 21.86 -6.62
N ALA A 12 27.64 22.64 -7.50
CA ALA A 12 26.46 22.20 -8.25
C ALA A 12 26.75 20.97 -9.13
N SER A 13 27.88 20.99 -9.84
CA SER A 13 28.32 19.86 -10.68
C SER A 13 28.58 18.60 -9.84
N LEU A 14 29.21 18.75 -8.68
CA LEU A 14 29.46 17.66 -7.75
C LEU A 14 28.14 17.08 -7.21
N ILE A 15 27.17 17.92 -6.86
CA ILE A 15 25.85 17.46 -6.40
C ILE A 15 25.14 16.65 -7.49
N VAL A 16 25.17 17.14 -8.73
CA VAL A 16 24.61 16.41 -9.89
C VAL A 16 25.35 15.08 -10.08
N LEU A 17 26.68 15.05 -9.99
CA LEU A 17 27.46 13.82 -10.09
C LEU A 17 27.09 12.81 -8.99
N VAL A 18 26.99 13.25 -7.73
CA VAL A 18 26.58 12.41 -6.59
C VAL A 18 25.17 11.88 -6.77
N SER A 19 24.27 12.65 -7.41
CA SER A 19 22.91 12.19 -7.69
C SER A 19 22.87 10.92 -8.56
N LEU A 20 23.85 10.74 -9.46
CA LEU A 20 23.94 9.59 -10.37
C LEU A 20 24.31 8.30 -9.63
N LEU A 21 24.86 8.41 -8.42
CA LEU A 21 25.18 7.27 -7.56
C LEU A 21 23.97 6.78 -6.75
N MET A 22 22.83 7.48 -6.81
CA MET A 22 21.67 7.14 -5.99
C MET A 22 20.87 5.97 -6.58
N SER A 23 20.70 4.90 -5.81
CA SER A 23 19.87 3.74 -6.22
C SER A 23 18.36 4.01 -6.13
N SER A 24 17.92 4.95 -5.29
CA SER A 24 16.51 5.29 -5.15
C SER A 24 16.13 6.38 -6.15
N ILE A 25 15.11 6.12 -6.96
CA ILE A 25 14.60 7.08 -7.95
C ILE A 25 14.18 8.40 -7.29
N ILE A 26 13.59 8.37 -6.09
CA ILE A 26 13.17 9.58 -5.36
C ILE A 26 14.40 10.39 -4.91
N LYS A 27 15.42 9.72 -4.35
CA LYS A 27 16.67 10.40 -3.94
C LYS A 27 17.37 11.01 -5.14
N LEU A 28 17.45 10.29 -6.25
CA LEU A 28 18.01 10.79 -7.51
C LEU A 28 17.30 12.08 -7.95
N ARG A 29 15.96 12.11 -7.91
CA ARG A 29 15.18 13.30 -8.31
C ARG A 29 15.37 14.49 -7.38
N TRP A 30 15.41 14.28 -6.07
CA TRP A 30 15.65 15.35 -5.09
C TRP A 30 17.04 15.96 -5.19
N ILE A 31 18.08 15.11 -5.28
CA ILE A 31 19.46 15.60 -5.38
C ILE A 31 19.69 16.28 -6.73
N ASN A 32 19.15 15.73 -7.83
CA ASN A 32 19.20 16.41 -9.13
C ASN A 32 18.47 17.75 -9.12
N LEU A 33 17.30 17.83 -8.47
CA LEU A 33 16.57 19.10 -8.35
C LEU A 33 17.41 20.15 -7.63
N LEU A 34 18.08 19.77 -6.53
CA LEU A 34 18.94 20.67 -5.78
C LEU A 34 20.17 21.09 -6.62
N GLY A 35 20.87 20.13 -7.22
CA GLY A 35 22.04 20.40 -8.06
C GLY A 35 21.72 21.28 -9.27
N SER A 36 20.68 20.94 -10.04
CA SER A 36 20.25 21.72 -11.21
C SER A 36 19.73 23.10 -10.84
N SER A 37 19.05 23.27 -9.69
CA SER A 37 18.60 24.61 -9.26
C SER A 37 19.79 25.52 -8.93
N ILE A 38 20.82 24.99 -8.25
CA ILE A 38 22.06 25.72 -7.97
C ILE A 38 22.81 26.01 -9.28
N PHE A 39 22.88 25.04 -10.20
CA PHE A 39 23.59 25.19 -11.47
C PHE A 39 22.89 26.18 -12.42
N SER A 40 21.55 26.25 -12.36
CA SER A 40 20.74 27.24 -13.06
C SER A 40 21.03 28.65 -12.54
N LEU A 41 21.03 28.83 -11.21
CA LEU A 41 21.37 30.10 -10.58
C LEU A 41 22.80 30.54 -10.96
N TYR A 42 23.76 29.61 -10.89
CA TYR A 42 25.13 29.85 -11.34
C TYR A 42 25.18 30.31 -12.80
N GLY A 43 24.49 29.63 -13.72
CA GLY A 43 24.45 29.97 -15.14
C GLY A 43 23.97 31.40 -15.41
N PHE A 44 22.91 31.83 -14.71
CA PHE A 44 22.42 33.21 -14.82
C PHE A 44 23.38 34.23 -14.19
N LEU A 45 24.02 33.90 -13.07
CA LEU A 45 24.98 34.79 -12.39
C LEU A 45 26.22 35.07 -13.25
N ILE A 46 26.69 34.09 -14.04
CA ILE A 46 27.82 34.27 -14.97
C ILE A 46 27.41 34.81 -16.35
N GLY A 47 26.13 35.14 -16.56
CA GLY A 47 25.61 35.60 -17.85
C GLY A 47 25.49 34.52 -18.94
N SER A 48 25.64 33.24 -18.58
CA SER A 48 25.49 32.10 -19.48
C SER A 48 24.04 31.65 -19.54
N PHE A 49 23.24 32.32 -20.38
CA PHE A 49 21.84 31.97 -20.60
C PHE A 49 21.62 30.49 -20.99
N PRO A 50 22.41 29.87 -21.89
CA PRO A 50 22.23 28.46 -22.23
C PRO A 50 22.34 27.53 -21.03
N VAL A 51 23.32 27.77 -20.14
CA VAL A 51 23.52 26.98 -18.92
C VAL A 51 22.38 27.20 -17.92
N GLY A 52 21.98 28.46 -17.73
CA GLY A 52 20.88 28.84 -16.83
C GLY A 52 19.56 28.17 -17.20
N PHE A 53 19.14 28.32 -18.46
CA PHE A 53 17.88 27.75 -18.96
C PHE A 53 17.90 26.22 -19.04
N MET A 54 19.00 25.60 -19.45
CA MET A 54 19.11 24.13 -19.50
C MET A 54 18.86 23.52 -18.11
N ASN A 55 19.52 24.07 -17.09
CA ASN A 55 19.38 23.57 -15.72
C ASN A 55 18.04 23.92 -15.10
N LEU A 56 17.44 25.06 -15.46
CA LEU A 56 16.08 25.39 -15.07
C LEU A 56 15.08 24.35 -15.62
N GLY A 57 15.25 23.95 -16.88
CA GLY A 57 14.47 22.87 -17.49
C GLY A 57 14.62 21.55 -16.75
N ILE A 58 15.85 21.18 -16.36
CA ILE A 58 16.11 19.98 -15.55
C ILE A 58 15.41 20.07 -14.19
N SER A 59 15.45 21.21 -13.50
CA SER A 59 14.73 21.42 -12.24
C SER A 59 13.22 21.19 -12.42
N ILE A 60 12.62 21.78 -13.46
CA ILE A 60 11.18 21.63 -13.75
C ILE A 60 10.81 20.17 -14.02
N ILE A 61 11.62 19.45 -14.83
CA ILE A 61 11.39 18.02 -15.13
C ILE A 61 11.47 17.19 -13.85
N ASN A 62 12.45 17.45 -12.97
CA ASN A 62 12.55 16.74 -11.70
C ASN A 62 11.36 17.03 -10.77
N ILE A 63 10.88 18.27 -10.71
CA ILE A 63 9.65 18.63 -9.97
C ILE A 63 8.45 17.86 -10.52
N TYR A 64 8.26 17.85 -11.85
CA TYR A 64 7.18 17.11 -12.49
C TYR A 64 7.21 15.62 -12.12
N TYR A 65 8.38 14.98 -12.19
CA TYR A 65 8.50 13.57 -11.81
C TYR A 65 8.31 13.32 -10.31
N LEU A 66 8.76 14.22 -9.43
CA LEU A 66 8.50 14.12 -8.00
C LEU A 66 7.00 14.20 -7.72
N ILE A 67 6.30 15.17 -8.31
CA ILE A 67 4.83 15.28 -8.21
C ILE A 67 4.17 14.01 -8.72
N LYS A 68 4.59 13.49 -9.88
CA LYS A 68 4.06 12.24 -10.45
C LYS A 68 4.25 11.04 -9.53
N ILE A 69 5.44 10.90 -8.91
CA ILE A 69 5.75 9.80 -7.98
C ILE A 69 4.92 9.93 -6.70
N TYR A 70 4.81 11.13 -6.13
CA TYR A 70 4.03 11.32 -4.90
C TYR A 70 2.52 11.32 -5.13
N SER A 71 2.07 11.60 -6.36
CA SER A 71 0.66 11.59 -6.75
C SER A 71 0.22 10.25 -7.36
N SER A 72 1.10 9.25 -7.47
CA SER A 72 0.67 7.94 -7.95
C SER A 72 -0.30 7.33 -6.95
N ASN A 73 -1.53 7.09 -7.39
CA ASN A 73 -2.48 6.35 -6.59
C ASN A 73 -1.98 4.92 -6.40
N GLU A 74 -2.03 4.44 -5.17
CA GLU A 74 -1.66 3.07 -4.83
C GLU A 74 -2.53 2.08 -5.61
N TYR A 75 -1.89 1.12 -6.26
CA TYR A 75 -2.56 0.10 -7.03
C TYR A 75 -2.95 -1.06 -6.12
N PHE A 76 -4.25 -1.30 -5.96
CA PHE A 76 -4.76 -2.45 -5.21
C PHE A 76 -5.31 -3.52 -6.13
N LYS A 77 -5.00 -4.78 -5.84
CA LYS A 77 -5.51 -5.93 -6.60
C LYS A 77 -5.72 -7.13 -5.68
N ILE A 78 -6.81 -7.87 -5.88
CA ILE A 78 -6.97 -9.20 -5.29
C ILE A 78 -6.28 -10.26 -6.16
N LEU A 79 -5.57 -11.19 -5.53
CA LEU A 79 -4.96 -12.34 -6.18
C LEU A 79 -5.49 -13.62 -5.51
N PRO A 80 -6.34 -14.42 -6.17
CA PRO A 80 -6.85 -15.66 -5.61
C PRO A 80 -5.73 -16.58 -5.12
N ILE A 81 -5.97 -17.27 -4.01
CA ILE A 81 -5.04 -18.25 -3.47
C ILE A 81 -5.49 -19.65 -3.91
N GLU A 82 -4.56 -20.41 -4.47
CA GLU A 82 -4.81 -21.81 -4.82
C GLU A 82 -4.74 -22.71 -3.58
N SER A 83 -5.57 -23.76 -3.57
CA SER A 83 -5.48 -24.88 -2.63
C SER A 83 -4.08 -25.50 -2.76
N ASN A 84 -3.23 -25.37 -1.73
CA ASN A 84 -1.80 -25.74 -1.69
C ASN A 84 -0.76 -24.69 -2.13
N SER A 85 -1.08 -23.40 -2.05
CA SER A 85 -0.08 -22.34 -2.24
C SER A 85 1.08 -22.43 -1.22
N GLN A 86 2.28 -22.78 -1.70
CA GLN A 86 3.51 -22.75 -0.90
C GLN A 86 3.79 -21.32 -0.37
N TYR A 87 3.46 -20.29 -1.16
CA TYR A 87 3.61 -18.90 -0.73
C TYR A 87 2.69 -18.57 0.44
N LEU A 88 1.46 -19.11 0.49
CA LEU A 88 0.56 -18.93 1.64
C LEU A 88 1.19 -19.51 2.90
N ASN A 89 1.77 -20.70 2.80
CA ASN A 89 2.42 -21.36 3.93
C ASN A 89 3.58 -20.51 4.47
N TYR A 90 4.45 -19.98 3.60
CA TYR A 90 5.53 -19.09 4.03
C TYR A 90 5.00 -17.78 4.62
N PHE A 91 3.97 -17.19 4.03
CA PHE A 91 3.36 -15.95 4.52
C PHE A 91 2.77 -16.16 5.93
N LEU A 92 2.00 -17.22 6.13
CA LEU A 92 1.39 -17.55 7.42
C LEU A 92 2.44 -17.87 8.48
N ASP A 93 3.51 -18.58 8.12
CA ASP A 93 4.59 -18.91 9.06
C ASP A 93 5.40 -17.67 9.45
N PHE A 94 5.74 -16.82 8.49
CA PHE A 94 6.48 -15.59 8.73
C PHE A 94 5.69 -14.61 9.63
N TYR A 95 4.39 -14.44 9.38
CA TYR A 95 3.53 -13.51 10.16
C TYR A 95 2.80 -14.19 11.32
N LYS A 96 3.12 -15.44 11.65
CA LYS A 96 2.41 -16.27 12.62
C LYS A 96 2.19 -15.59 13.98
N GLU A 97 3.22 -14.93 14.50
CA GLU A 97 3.17 -14.27 15.80
C GLU A 97 2.25 -13.04 15.80
N ASP A 98 2.14 -12.32 14.67
CA ASP A 98 1.19 -11.23 14.54
C ASP A 98 -0.23 -11.73 14.36
N ILE A 99 -0.43 -12.78 13.56
CA ILE A 99 -1.76 -13.31 13.31
C ILE A 99 -2.35 -13.94 14.59
N LYS A 100 -1.54 -14.65 15.38
CA LYS A 100 -1.95 -15.26 16.66
C LYS A 100 -2.50 -14.27 17.68
N LYS A 101 -2.16 -12.98 17.58
CA LYS A 101 -2.70 -11.92 18.46
C LYS A 101 -4.20 -11.68 18.24
N HIS A 102 -4.71 -12.04 17.06
CA HIS A 102 -6.06 -11.74 16.62
C HIS A 102 -6.93 -12.99 16.46
N ILE A 103 -6.34 -14.11 16.04
CA ILE A 103 -7.05 -15.37 15.81
C ILE A 103 -6.22 -16.58 16.27
N ASN A 104 -6.89 -17.70 16.52
CA ASN A 104 -6.21 -18.97 16.77
C ASN A 104 -5.89 -19.68 15.45
N LEU A 105 -4.67 -19.49 14.95
CA LEU A 105 -4.21 -20.08 13.68
C LEU A 105 -4.36 -21.60 13.62
N ALA A 106 -4.24 -22.30 14.76
CA ALA A 106 -4.32 -23.76 14.82
C ALA A 106 -5.72 -24.31 14.51
N LYS A 107 -6.75 -23.45 14.48
CA LYS A 107 -8.11 -23.81 14.09
C LYS A 107 -8.40 -23.59 12.60
N LEU A 108 -7.47 -22.98 11.86
CA LEU A 108 -7.64 -22.74 10.43
C LEU A 108 -7.06 -23.91 9.64
N ASN A 109 -7.95 -24.66 8.98
CA ASN A 109 -7.54 -25.55 7.91
C ASN A 109 -7.69 -24.80 6.57
N ILE A 110 -6.59 -24.73 5.81
CA ILE A 110 -6.48 -23.91 4.58
C ILE A 110 -7.36 -24.46 3.46
N GLU A 111 -7.57 -25.78 3.44
CA GLU A 111 -8.35 -26.47 2.41
C GLU A 111 -9.86 -26.20 2.49
N ASP A 112 -10.34 -25.67 3.61
CA ASP A 112 -11.76 -25.49 3.85
C ASP A 112 -12.28 -24.07 3.48
N PHE A 113 -11.44 -23.20 2.91
CA PHE A 113 -11.86 -21.83 2.58
C PHE A 113 -12.49 -21.77 1.19
N ASP A 114 -13.77 -21.36 1.13
CA ASP A 114 -14.47 -21.11 -0.14
C ASP A 114 -13.90 -19.90 -0.90
N ILE A 115 -13.44 -18.89 -0.16
CA ILE A 115 -12.78 -17.71 -0.73
C ILE A 115 -11.48 -17.44 0.01
N SER A 116 -10.40 -17.40 -0.77
CA SER A 116 -9.07 -17.06 -0.29
C SER A 116 -8.36 -16.20 -1.33
N PHE A 117 -7.84 -15.04 -0.93
CA PHE A 117 -7.04 -14.19 -1.80
C PHE A 117 -6.00 -13.37 -1.02
N TYR A 118 -4.88 -13.06 -1.68
CA TYR A 118 -3.99 -11.98 -1.26
C TYR A 118 -4.57 -10.64 -1.67
N ILE A 119 -4.29 -9.62 -0.87
CA ILE A 119 -4.46 -8.23 -1.27
C ILE A 119 -3.08 -7.69 -1.62
N LEU A 120 -2.90 -7.34 -2.88
CA LEU A 120 -1.69 -6.71 -3.37
C LEU A 120 -1.81 -5.20 -3.26
N ARG A 121 -0.76 -4.54 -2.78
CA ARG A 121 -0.53 -3.09 -2.89
C ARG A 121 0.71 -2.88 -3.74
N ASP A 122 0.55 -2.24 -4.88
CA ASP A 122 1.61 -2.06 -5.89
C ASP A 122 2.30 -3.39 -6.26
N MET A 123 1.48 -4.44 -6.43
CA MET A 123 1.89 -5.83 -6.71
C MET A 123 2.64 -6.55 -5.58
N VAL A 124 2.80 -5.93 -4.42
CA VAL A 124 3.35 -6.57 -3.21
C VAL A 124 2.21 -7.15 -2.35
N PRO A 125 2.26 -8.43 -1.93
CA PRO A 125 1.29 -8.99 -1.00
C PRO A 125 1.29 -8.25 0.34
N ALA A 126 0.25 -7.47 0.58
CA ALA A 126 0.09 -6.60 1.73
C ALA A 126 -0.87 -7.19 2.78
N GLY A 127 -1.62 -8.23 2.43
CA GLY A 127 -2.50 -8.94 3.34
C GLY A 127 -3.10 -10.19 2.72
N ILE A 128 -3.84 -10.93 3.56
CA ILE A 128 -4.62 -12.11 3.18
C ILE A 128 -6.04 -11.96 3.69
N PHE A 129 -6.99 -12.42 2.88
CA PHE A 129 -8.39 -12.53 3.24
C PHE A 129 -8.84 -13.97 3.02
N LEU A 130 -9.34 -14.60 4.08
CA LEU A 130 -9.85 -15.97 4.09
C LEU A 130 -11.27 -15.96 4.65
N ALA A 131 -12.19 -16.52 3.89
CA ALA A 131 -13.60 -16.61 4.25
C ALA A 131 -14.17 -17.98 3.89
N ARG A 132 -15.17 -18.40 4.67
CA ARG A 132 -15.96 -19.61 4.45
C ARG A 132 -17.41 -19.26 4.18
N LYS A 133 -18.12 -20.10 3.45
CA LYS A 133 -19.55 -20.00 3.25
C LYS A 133 -20.27 -20.17 4.58
N TYR A 134 -21.06 -19.18 4.97
CA TYR A 134 -21.96 -19.26 6.12
C TYR A 134 -23.34 -19.76 5.69
N ASN A 135 -23.84 -19.27 4.55
CA ASN A 135 -25.02 -19.76 3.85
C ASN A 135 -24.92 -19.40 2.35
N GLU A 136 -25.96 -19.67 1.55
CA GLU A 136 -25.97 -19.44 0.09
C GLU A 136 -25.63 -18.00 -0.35
N THR A 137 -25.80 -17.00 0.52
CA THR A 137 -25.59 -15.58 0.19
C THR A 137 -24.70 -14.83 1.20
N THR A 138 -24.18 -15.52 2.21
CA THR A 138 -23.39 -14.95 3.30
C THR A 138 -22.06 -15.65 3.43
N LEU A 139 -20.98 -14.88 3.51
CA LEU A 139 -19.64 -15.36 3.87
C LEU A 139 -19.33 -15.02 5.32
N LYS A 140 -18.71 -15.97 6.03
CA LYS A 140 -18.04 -15.73 7.30
C LYS A 140 -16.57 -15.42 7.05
N VAL A 141 -16.13 -14.24 7.47
CA VAL A 141 -14.72 -13.84 7.46
C VAL A 141 -14.02 -14.57 8.60
N GLU A 142 -13.04 -15.42 8.27
CA GLU A 142 -12.26 -16.18 9.24
C GLU A 142 -10.91 -15.51 9.51
N LEU A 143 -10.34 -14.87 8.49
CA LEU A 143 -9.12 -14.10 8.60
C LEU A 143 -9.12 -12.91 7.64
N ASP A 144 -9.02 -11.70 8.18
CA ASP A 144 -8.66 -10.48 7.46
C ASP A 144 -7.38 -9.95 8.11
N PHE A 145 -6.23 -10.26 7.49
CA PHE A 145 -4.93 -9.89 8.03
C PHE A 145 -4.17 -9.00 7.06
N VAL A 146 -3.73 -7.86 7.58
CA VAL A 146 -2.87 -6.91 6.89
C VAL A 146 -1.52 -6.85 7.61
N ILE A 147 -0.43 -6.92 6.86
CA ILE A 147 0.92 -6.87 7.42
C ILE A 147 1.17 -5.51 8.09
N PRO A 148 1.99 -5.44 9.16
CA PRO A 148 2.15 -4.25 9.99
C PRO A 148 2.40 -2.94 9.23
N GLU A 149 3.20 -3.00 8.17
CA GLU A 149 3.64 -1.86 7.35
C GLU A 149 2.49 -1.21 6.57
N TYR A 150 1.41 -1.94 6.31
CA TYR A 150 0.29 -1.50 5.47
C TYR A 150 -1.05 -1.35 6.23
N ARG A 151 -1.03 -1.28 7.57
CA ARG A 151 -2.24 -1.12 8.42
C ARG A 151 -2.79 0.32 8.45
N ASP A 152 -2.97 0.93 7.29
CA ASP A 152 -3.45 2.31 7.12
C ASP A 152 -4.96 2.42 6.80
N PHE A 153 -5.70 1.31 6.96
CA PHE A 153 -7.13 1.13 6.62
C PHE A 153 -7.46 1.17 5.12
N LYS A 154 -6.52 1.50 4.23
CA LYS A 154 -6.80 1.56 2.79
C LYS A 154 -7.10 0.18 2.22
N ILE A 155 -6.40 -0.85 2.70
CA ILE A 155 -6.63 -2.25 2.32
C ILE A 155 -8.03 -2.72 2.73
N GLY A 156 -8.42 -2.49 3.98
CA GLY A 156 -9.77 -2.83 4.44
C GLY A 156 -10.86 -2.09 3.63
N ASN A 157 -10.66 -0.79 3.37
CA ASN A 157 -11.55 -0.03 2.52
C ASN A 157 -11.61 -0.60 1.09
N TYR A 158 -10.47 -0.98 0.53
CA TYR A 158 -10.41 -1.60 -0.79
C TYR A 158 -11.23 -2.90 -0.83
N ILE A 159 -11.06 -3.80 0.14
CA ILE A 159 -11.81 -5.07 0.22
C ILE A 159 -13.31 -4.80 0.36
N TYR A 160 -13.72 -4.03 1.38
CA TYR A 160 -15.12 -3.95 1.80
C TYR A 160 -15.94 -2.86 1.11
N VAL A 161 -15.30 -1.90 0.45
CA VAL A 161 -15.96 -0.76 -0.21
C VAL A 161 -15.71 -0.75 -1.70
N ASN A 162 -14.44 -0.81 -2.13
CA ASN A 162 -14.10 -0.70 -3.55
C ASN A 162 -14.26 -2.02 -4.32
N ASN A 163 -14.06 -3.16 -3.67
CA ASN A 163 -14.07 -4.48 -4.30
C ASN A 163 -15.34 -5.29 -3.99
N LYS A 164 -16.46 -4.61 -3.73
CA LYS A 164 -17.77 -5.24 -3.47
C LYS A 164 -18.23 -6.13 -4.62
N ASP A 165 -17.95 -5.72 -5.86
CA ASP A 165 -18.32 -6.46 -7.07
C ASP A 165 -17.76 -7.87 -7.10
N PHE A 166 -16.59 -8.11 -6.48
CA PHE A 166 -16.04 -9.44 -6.36
C PHE A 166 -17.00 -10.37 -5.60
N PHE A 167 -17.53 -9.92 -4.46
CA PHE A 167 -18.45 -10.72 -3.66
C PHE A 167 -19.81 -10.89 -4.35
N LEU A 168 -20.34 -9.81 -4.94
CA LEU A 168 -21.62 -9.85 -5.66
C LEU A 168 -21.58 -10.82 -6.86
N LYS A 169 -20.48 -10.83 -7.63
CA LYS A 169 -20.29 -11.78 -8.73
C LYS A 169 -20.22 -13.24 -8.27
N ASN A 170 -19.81 -13.48 -7.03
CA ASN A 170 -19.80 -14.80 -6.41
C ASN A 170 -21.09 -15.09 -5.61
N ASN A 171 -22.17 -14.32 -5.84
CA ASN A 171 -23.49 -14.48 -5.20
C ASN A 171 -23.51 -14.21 -3.67
N TYR A 172 -22.51 -13.49 -3.15
CA TYR A 172 -22.45 -13.13 -1.75
C TYR A 172 -22.87 -11.68 -1.54
N HIS A 173 -23.92 -11.51 -0.72
CA HIS A 173 -24.53 -10.21 -0.41
C HIS A 173 -24.27 -9.76 1.03
N LYS A 174 -23.74 -10.64 1.87
CA LYS A 174 -23.46 -10.36 3.28
C LYS A 174 -22.13 -10.93 3.71
N LEU A 175 -21.41 -10.19 4.55
CA LEU A 175 -20.23 -10.66 5.27
C LEU A 175 -20.54 -10.67 6.76
N VAL A 176 -20.13 -11.73 7.45
CA VAL A 176 -20.23 -11.84 8.91
C VAL A 176 -18.86 -12.13 9.54
N ASP A 177 -18.62 -11.58 10.71
CA ASP A 177 -17.42 -11.81 11.52
C ASP A 177 -17.82 -12.00 12.99
N PHE A 178 -17.27 -13.02 13.65
CA PHE A 178 -17.58 -13.38 15.04
C PHE A 178 -16.46 -13.03 16.02
N SER A 179 -15.59 -12.08 15.65
CA SER A 179 -14.46 -11.68 16.47
C SER A 179 -14.89 -11.10 17.81
N SER A 180 -14.24 -11.58 18.87
CA SER A 180 -14.36 -11.05 20.24
C SER A 180 -13.24 -10.06 20.60
N ASN A 181 -12.31 -9.80 19.68
CA ASN A 181 -11.16 -8.92 19.93
C ASN A 181 -11.55 -7.45 19.80
N GLU A 182 -11.48 -6.67 20.89
CA GLU A 182 -11.90 -5.26 20.90
C GLU A 182 -11.23 -4.38 19.84
N LYS A 183 -9.95 -4.61 19.53
CA LYS A 183 -9.24 -3.84 18.50
C LYS A 183 -9.81 -4.14 17.12
N HIS A 184 -10.09 -5.42 16.84
CA HIS A 184 -10.69 -5.86 15.59
C HIS A 184 -12.14 -5.37 15.46
N ILE A 185 -12.91 -5.39 16.55
CA ILE A 185 -14.28 -4.86 16.59
C ILE A 185 -14.32 -3.37 16.19
N LYS A 186 -13.39 -2.56 16.71
CA LYS A 186 -13.28 -1.14 16.30
C LYS A 186 -12.97 -1.00 14.81
N TYR A 187 -12.11 -1.85 14.27
CA TYR A 187 -11.81 -1.91 12.85
C TYR A 187 -13.04 -2.28 12.01
N LEU A 188 -13.76 -3.35 12.38
CA LEU A 188 -14.99 -3.79 11.70
C LEU A 188 -16.04 -2.67 11.64
N LYS A 189 -16.29 -1.99 12.77
CA LYS A 189 -17.19 -0.83 12.83
C LYS A 189 -16.74 0.29 11.88
N LYS A 190 -15.43 0.59 11.81
CA LYS A 190 -14.87 1.58 10.88
C LYS A 190 -15.03 1.15 9.41
N MET A 191 -14.97 -0.15 9.13
CA MET A 191 -15.23 -0.72 7.80
C MET A 191 -16.73 -0.80 7.47
N GLY A 192 -17.60 -0.34 8.37
CA GLY A 192 -19.06 -0.27 8.15
C GLY A 192 -19.81 -1.57 8.46
N PHE A 193 -19.23 -2.46 9.27
CA PHE A 193 -19.98 -3.57 9.86
C PHE A 193 -20.84 -3.06 11.02
N LYS A 194 -22.02 -3.66 11.18
CA LYS A 194 -22.95 -3.40 12.28
C LYS A 194 -22.92 -4.56 13.27
N GLU A 195 -23.01 -4.24 14.56
CA GLU A 195 -23.09 -5.25 15.62
C GLU A 195 -24.51 -5.79 15.69
N GLU A 196 -24.65 -7.11 15.69
CA GLU A 196 -25.91 -7.84 15.87
C GLU A 196 -25.73 -9.00 16.87
N LEU A 197 -26.84 -9.59 17.28
CA LEU A 197 -26.89 -10.69 18.24
C LEU A 197 -27.58 -11.90 17.61
N GLU A 198 -26.91 -13.04 17.59
CA GLU A 198 -27.47 -14.33 17.15
C GLU A 198 -27.17 -15.38 18.23
N ASN A 199 -28.19 -16.03 18.78
CA ASN A 199 -28.04 -17.06 19.82
C ASN A 199 -27.14 -16.63 21.01
N GLU A 200 -27.37 -15.44 21.55
CA GLU A 200 -26.58 -14.81 22.64
C GLU A 200 -25.11 -14.54 22.31
N LYS A 201 -24.68 -14.77 21.06
CA LYS A 201 -23.35 -14.41 20.58
C LYS A 201 -23.41 -13.12 19.77
N LYS A 202 -22.48 -12.22 20.07
CA LYS A 202 -22.26 -11.01 19.29
C LYS A 202 -21.57 -11.38 17.98
N TYR A 203 -22.09 -10.82 16.90
CA TYR A 203 -21.46 -10.92 15.59
C TYR A 203 -21.57 -9.59 14.85
N PHE A 204 -20.73 -9.42 13.84
CA PHE A 204 -20.65 -8.21 13.04
C PHE A 204 -21.06 -8.52 11.62
N ILE A 205 -22.02 -7.79 11.09
CA ILE A 205 -22.57 -8.01 9.75
C ILE A 205 -22.39 -6.78 8.86
N LYS A 206 -22.01 -7.01 7.61
CA LYS A 206 -21.95 -5.99 6.57
C LYS A 206 -22.74 -6.45 5.35
N SER A 207 -23.70 -5.63 4.92
CA SER A 207 -24.39 -5.83 3.65
C SER A 207 -23.56 -5.29 2.50
N ILE A 208 -23.45 -6.08 1.44
CA ILE A 208 -22.80 -5.72 0.18
C ILE A 208 -23.92 -5.31 -0.76
N ASN A 209 -24.12 -4.00 -0.86
CA ASN A 209 -25.01 -3.34 -1.83
C ASN A 209 -24.15 -2.58 -2.83
#